data_AF-A0A7C0Z4Z2-F1
#
_entry.id   AF-A0A7C0Z4Z2-F1
#
_cell.length_a   1.000
_cell.length_b   1.000
_cell.length_c   1.000
_cell.angle_alpha   90.00
_cell.angle_beta   90.00
_cell.angle_gamma   90.00
#
_symmetry.space_group_name_H-M   'P 1'
#
loop_
_entity.id
_entity.type
_entity.pdbx_description
1 polymer ?
#
loop_
_entity_poly.entity_id
_entity_poly.type
_entity_poly.pdbx_seq_one_letter_code
_entity_poly.pdbx_strand_id
1 'polypeptide(L)'
;MRVPAETRRTWAAAILGVAAMAACADPLWAAEASADWRPTYDLVMRWVNFGILAGLIFYFGRRPVANLLTTQAARHAERIRQFEAQRDAALERLAEVQRLQQEHQDRLEVIRQRIVAEGERQREALIEEGQREGEMLIAQAHRRIGLALRDARAQLRNEMVDLAVERSLEKLPALVTPQDNEARVAHFFKAVQRVQ
;
A
#
# COMPACT_ATOMS: atom_id res chain seq x y z
N MET A 1 -6.52 27.32 -36.92
CA MET A 1 -6.12 27.13 -38.33
C MET A 1 -6.28 28.45 -39.06
N ARG A 2 -5.17 29.15 -39.35
CA ARG A 2 -5.19 30.43 -40.08
C ARG A 2 -5.47 30.12 -41.55
N VAL A 3 -6.60 30.60 -42.06
CA VAL A 3 -6.90 30.59 -43.50
C VAL A 3 -5.75 31.33 -44.20
N PRO A 4 -5.03 30.71 -45.15
CA PRO A 4 -3.81 31.28 -45.73
C PRO A 4 -4.09 32.64 -46.37
N ALA A 5 -3.17 33.60 -46.20
CA ALA A 5 -3.35 35.01 -46.57
C ALA A 5 -3.77 35.21 -48.04
N GLU A 6 -3.40 34.29 -48.92
CA GLU A 6 -3.81 34.31 -50.33
C GLU A 6 -5.30 34.08 -50.52
N THR A 7 -5.89 33.13 -49.77
CA THR A 7 -7.35 32.96 -49.80
C THR A 7 -8.05 34.19 -49.27
N ARG A 8 -7.59 34.81 -48.17
CA ARG A 8 -8.15 36.08 -47.68
C ARG A 8 -8.11 37.20 -48.73
N ARG A 9 -7.05 37.28 -49.55
CA ARG A 9 -6.96 38.21 -50.68
C ARG A 9 -7.95 37.88 -51.79
N THR A 10 -8.16 36.60 -52.14
CA THR A 10 -9.17 36.23 -53.15
C THR A 10 -10.60 36.44 -52.64
N TRP A 11 -10.87 36.19 -51.36
CA TRP A 11 -12.16 36.47 -50.72
C TRP A 11 -12.42 37.98 -50.65
N ALA A 12 -11.42 38.78 -50.28
CA ALA A 12 -11.53 40.23 -50.27
C ALA A 12 -11.74 40.79 -51.68
N ALA A 13 -11.02 40.29 -52.69
CA ALA A 13 -11.20 40.72 -54.08
C ALA A 13 -12.56 40.30 -54.67
N ALA A 14 -13.09 39.13 -54.31
CA ALA A 14 -14.43 38.69 -54.73
C ALA A 14 -15.54 39.48 -54.04
N ILE A 15 -15.41 39.76 -52.74
CA ILE A 15 -16.36 40.60 -51.98
C ILE A 15 -16.31 42.04 -52.50
N LEU A 16 -15.11 42.57 -52.78
CA LEU A 16 -14.91 43.90 -53.36
C LEU A 16 -15.46 43.97 -54.80
N GLY A 17 -15.31 42.90 -55.59
CA GLY A 17 -15.85 42.80 -56.95
C GLY A 17 -17.38 42.76 -56.96
N VAL A 18 -18.01 41.99 -56.06
CA VAL A 18 -19.46 41.98 -55.87
C VAL A 18 -19.97 43.32 -55.33
N ALA A 19 -19.26 43.92 -54.37
CA ALA A 19 -19.60 45.25 -53.85
C ALA A 19 -19.45 46.34 -54.92
N ALA A 20 -18.45 46.26 -55.80
CA ALA A 20 -18.29 47.16 -56.93
C ALA A 20 -19.37 46.96 -58.00
N MET A 21 -19.77 45.72 -58.28
CA MET A 21 -20.87 45.42 -59.20
C MET A 21 -22.23 45.86 -58.64
N ALA A 22 -22.42 45.76 -57.32
CA ALA A 22 -23.63 46.25 -56.63
C ALA A 22 -23.64 47.79 -56.52
N ALA A 23 -22.49 48.43 -56.29
CA ALA A 23 -22.36 49.89 -56.26
C ALA A 23 -22.50 50.53 -57.65
N CYS A 24 -22.21 49.80 -58.73
CA CYS A 24 -22.52 50.23 -60.10
C CYS A 24 -23.99 49.99 -60.50
N ALA A 25 -24.81 49.37 -59.64
CA ALA A 25 -26.20 49.05 -59.92
C ALA A 25 -27.20 50.04 -59.28
N ASP A 26 -26.74 51.11 -58.63
CA ASP A 26 -27.61 52.18 -58.17
C ASP A 26 -27.91 53.16 -59.33
N PRO A 27 -29.19 53.48 -59.60
CA PRO A 27 -29.56 54.50 -60.55
C PRO A 27 -29.23 55.87 -59.95
N LEU A 28 -28.01 56.34 -60.19
CA LEU A 28 -27.65 57.73 -59.97
C LEU A 28 -28.41 58.60 -60.98
N TRP A 29 -29.61 59.02 -60.55
CA TRP A 29 -30.36 60.19 -61.01
C TRP A 29 -30.53 60.31 -62.54
N ALA A 30 -31.59 59.71 -63.07
CA ALA A 30 -32.14 60.11 -64.36
C ALA A 30 -33.53 60.73 -64.14
N ALA A 31 -33.57 62.05 -64.31
CA ALA A 31 -34.78 62.85 -64.41
C ALA A 31 -35.72 62.34 -65.52
N GLU A 32 -37.01 62.53 -65.26
CA GLU A 32 -38.18 62.65 -66.14
C GLU A 32 -38.18 62.08 -67.58
N ALA A 33 -39.35 61.51 -67.92
CA ALA A 33 -39.92 61.20 -69.24
C ALA A 33 -39.75 59.77 -69.82
N SER A 34 -40.92 59.11 -69.87
CA SER A 34 -41.46 58.18 -70.89
C SER A 34 -40.62 56.99 -71.41
N ALA A 35 -41.00 55.77 -71.00
CA ALA A 35 -41.30 54.62 -71.87
C ALA A 35 -41.52 53.31 -71.05
N ASP A 36 -42.56 52.56 -71.41
CA ASP A 36 -43.16 51.40 -70.70
C ASP A 36 -42.25 50.15 -70.52
N TRP A 37 -40.99 50.19 -70.96
CA TRP A 37 -40.09 49.03 -71.01
C TRP A 37 -39.04 48.98 -69.88
N ARG A 38 -38.81 50.09 -69.16
CA ARG A 38 -37.76 50.20 -68.12
C ARG A 38 -37.98 49.30 -66.88
N PRO A 39 -39.19 49.13 -66.31
CA PRO A 39 -39.34 48.30 -65.10
C PRO A 39 -39.11 46.80 -65.36
N THR A 40 -39.40 46.31 -66.57
CA THR A 40 -39.05 44.94 -67.00
C THR A 40 -37.54 44.79 -67.18
N TYR A 41 -36.89 45.80 -67.75
CA TYR A 41 -35.43 45.82 -67.92
C TYR A 41 -34.69 45.79 -66.57
N ASP A 42 -35.12 46.60 -65.60
CA ASP A 42 -34.52 46.64 -64.26
C ASP A 42 -34.71 45.31 -63.51
N LEU A 43 -35.89 44.68 -63.64
CA LEU A 43 -36.14 43.37 -63.05
C LEU A 43 -35.24 42.28 -63.67
N VAL A 44 -35.10 42.27 -65.00
CA VAL A 44 -34.21 41.34 -65.71
C VAL A 44 -32.75 41.57 -65.31
N MET A 45 -32.29 42.81 -65.23
CA MET A 45 -30.93 43.11 -64.79
C MET A 45 -30.65 42.68 -63.35
N ARG A 46 -31.63 42.80 -62.44
CA ARG A 46 -31.48 42.31 -61.06
C ARG A 46 -31.37 40.79 -61.00
N TRP A 47 -32.11 40.06 -61.83
CA TRP A 47 -31.97 38.61 -61.97
C TRP A 47 -30.64 38.19 -62.60
N VAL A 48 -30.13 38.94 -63.57
CA VAL A 48 -28.80 38.72 -64.14
C VAL A 48 -27.71 38.94 -63.08
N ASN A 49 -27.79 40.02 -62.31
CA ASN A 49 -26.87 40.29 -61.20
C ASN A 49 -26.96 39.21 -60.11
N PHE A 50 -28.16 38.76 -59.77
CA PHE A 50 -28.36 37.64 -58.85
C PHE A 50 -27.78 36.33 -59.39
N GLY A 51 -27.94 36.05 -60.69
CA GLY A 51 -27.38 34.88 -61.35
C GLY A 51 -25.84 34.89 -61.34
N ILE A 52 -25.22 36.04 -61.62
CA ILE A 52 -23.76 36.22 -61.54
C ILE A 52 -23.28 36.01 -60.11
N LEU A 53 -23.97 36.59 -59.12
CA LEU A 53 -23.63 36.43 -57.70
C LEU A 53 -23.79 34.98 -57.23
N ALA A 54 -24.91 34.32 -57.59
CA ALA A 54 -25.16 32.92 -57.24
C ALA A 54 -24.14 31.98 -57.90
N GLY A 55 -23.78 32.23 -59.17
CA GLY A 55 -22.72 31.51 -59.86
C GLY A 55 -21.36 31.67 -59.19
N LEU A 56 -21.02 32.89 -58.77
CA LEU A 56 -19.78 33.16 -58.04
C LEU A 56 -19.74 32.45 -56.68
N ILE A 57 -20.84 32.52 -55.91
CA ILE A 57 -20.97 31.82 -54.62
C ILE A 57 -20.87 30.30 -54.82
N PHE A 58 -21.48 29.75 -55.86
CA PHE A 58 -21.43 28.33 -56.15
C PHE A 58 -20.01 27.88 -56.54
N TYR A 59 -19.33 28.64 -57.41
CA TYR A 59 -17.98 28.32 -57.86
C TYR A 59 -16.96 28.39 -56.71
N PHE A 60 -17.01 29.44 -55.89
CA PHE A 60 -16.07 29.64 -54.78
C PHE A 60 -16.46 28.91 -53.49
N GLY A 61 -17.76 28.75 -53.21
CA GLY A 61 -18.29 28.21 -51.95
C GLY A 61 -18.31 26.68 -51.85
N ARG A 62 -18.33 25.96 -52.97
CA ARG A 62 -18.37 24.47 -52.95
C ARG A 62 -17.16 23.85 -52.25
N ARG A 63 -15.95 24.37 -52.49
CA ARG A 63 -14.71 23.87 -51.87
C ARG A 63 -14.65 24.08 -50.35
N PRO A 64 -14.85 25.29 -49.79
CA PRO A 64 -14.79 25.48 -48.34
C PRO A 64 -15.89 24.72 -47.60
N VAL A 65 -17.11 24.65 -48.14
CA VAL A 65 -18.21 23.91 -47.49
C VAL A 65 -17.92 22.40 -47.47
N ALA A 66 -17.46 21.82 -48.58
CA ALA A 66 -17.07 20.41 -48.63
C ALA A 66 -15.89 20.10 -47.70
N ASN A 67 -14.88 20.98 -47.65
CA ASN A 67 -13.73 20.82 -46.77
C ASN A 67 -14.11 20.89 -45.28
N LEU A 68 -15.05 21.76 -44.90
CA LEU A 68 -15.53 21.83 -43.51
C LEU A 68 -16.27 20.55 -43.10
N LEU A 69 -17.15 20.04 -43.96
CA LEU A 69 -17.90 18.81 -43.68
C LEU A 69 -16.98 17.58 -43.60
N THR A 70 -16.04 17.45 -44.52
CA THR A 70 -15.05 16.35 -44.51
C THR A 70 -14.11 16.45 -43.31
N THR A 71 -13.67 17.66 -42.93
CA THR A 71 -12.84 17.87 -41.73
C THR A 71 -13.60 17.50 -40.45
N GLN A 72 -14.88 17.85 -40.36
CA GLN A 72 -15.70 17.47 -39.20
C GLN A 72 -15.95 15.96 -39.15
N ALA A 73 -16.29 15.34 -40.29
CA ALA A 73 -16.45 13.89 -40.38
C ALA A 73 -15.15 13.16 -39.98
N ALA A 74 -13.99 13.60 -40.49
CA ALA A 74 -12.69 13.05 -40.11
C ALA A 74 -12.40 13.23 -38.61
N ARG A 75 -12.73 14.38 -38.02
CA ARG A 75 -12.56 14.63 -36.58
C ARG A 75 -13.45 13.73 -35.72
N HIS A 76 -14.69 13.47 -36.15
CA HIS A 76 -15.59 12.57 -35.45
C HIS A 76 -15.11 11.12 -35.57
N ALA A 77 -14.70 10.68 -36.76
CA ALA A 77 -14.12 9.36 -36.97
C ALA A 77 -12.87 9.14 -36.10
N GLU A 78 -11.98 10.13 -36.03
CA GLU A 78 -10.79 10.08 -35.18
C GLU A 78 -11.15 9.99 -33.69
N ARG A 79 -12.14 10.77 -33.23
CA ARG A 79 -12.62 10.68 -31.84
C ARG A 79 -13.21 9.32 -31.52
N ILE A 80 -13.99 8.73 -32.43
CA ILE A 80 -14.56 7.39 -32.25
C ILE A 80 -13.43 6.37 -32.10
N ARG A 81 -12.43 6.39 -33.01
CA ARG A 81 -11.26 5.52 -32.92
C ARG A 81 -10.49 5.69 -31.62
N GLN A 82 -10.32 6.92 -31.15
CA GLN A 82 -9.66 7.19 -29.86
C GLN A 82 -10.45 6.63 -28.68
N PHE A 83 -11.78 6.74 -28.69
CA PHE A 83 -12.62 6.15 -27.65
C PHE A 83 -12.62 4.62 -27.69
N GLU A 84 -12.62 4.02 -28.87
CA GLU A 84 -12.48 2.57 -29.04
C GLU A 84 -11.13 2.10 -28.50
N ALA A 85 -10.02 2.75 -28.88
CA ALA A 85 -8.69 2.42 -28.38
C ALA A 85 -8.57 2.60 -26.85
N GLN A 86 -9.17 3.65 -26.29
CA GLN A 86 -9.20 3.86 -24.83
C GLN A 86 -10.04 2.80 -24.11
N ARG A 87 -11.18 2.41 -24.68
CA ARG A 87 -12.03 1.34 -24.16
C ARG A 87 -11.26 0.02 -24.16
N ASP A 88 -10.62 -0.33 -25.27
CA ASP A 88 -9.89 -1.60 -25.39
C ASP A 88 -8.71 -1.64 -24.42
N ALA A 89 -7.93 -0.57 -24.31
CA ALA A 89 -6.87 -0.45 -23.31
C ALA A 89 -7.40 -0.53 -21.86
N ALA A 90 -8.59 0.01 -21.58
CA ALA A 90 -9.21 -0.10 -20.26
C ALA A 90 -9.69 -1.54 -19.97
N LEU A 91 -10.21 -2.25 -20.98
CA LEU A 91 -10.61 -3.66 -20.85
C LEU A 91 -9.39 -4.56 -20.63
N GLU A 92 -8.29 -4.32 -21.32
CA GLU A 92 -7.03 -5.04 -21.10
C GLU A 92 -6.51 -4.83 -19.67
N ARG A 93 -6.48 -3.58 -19.19
CA ARG A 93 -6.11 -3.27 -17.80
C ARG A 93 -7.04 -3.93 -16.80
N LEU A 94 -8.34 -3.96 -17.06
CA LEU A 94 -9.30 -4.62 -16.17
C LEU A 94 -9.03 -6.12 -16.10
N ALA A 95 -8.75 -6.76 -17.24
CA ALA A 95 -8.40 -8.17 -17.30
C ALA A 95 -7.09 -8.46 -16.57
N GLU A 96 -6.07 -7.61 -16.71
CA GLU A 96 -4.81 -7.73 -15.99
C GLU A 96 -5.01 -7.60 -14.47
N VAL A 97 -5.76 -6.59 -14.02
CA VAL A 97 -6.09 -6.38 -12.61
C VAL A 97 -6.86 -7.57 -12.03
N GLN A 98 -7.81 -8.12 -12.78
CA GLN A 98 -8.56 -9.32 -12.35
C GLN A 98 -7.63 -10.54 -12.21
N ARG A 99 -6.71 -10.74 -13.16
CA ARG A 99 -5.71 -11.83 -13.07
C ARG A 99 -4.79 -11.66 -11.87
N LEU A 100 -4.29 -10.44 -11.65
CA LEU A 100 -3.48 -10.11 -10.48
C LEU A 100 -4.26 -10.34 -9.17
N GLN A 101 -5.53 -9.96 -9.14
CA GLN A 101 -6.38 -10.17 -7.97
C GLN A 101 -6.54 -11.66 -7.63
N GLN A 102 -6.77 -12.51 -8.64
CA GLN A 102 -6.83 -13.97 -8.45
C GLN A 102 -5.49 -14.52 -7.96
N GLU A 103 -4.38 -14.13 -8.59
CA GLU A 103 -3.05 -14.55 -8.18
C GLU A 103 -2.71 -14.13 -6.73
N HIS A 104 -3.12 -12.92 -6.34
CA HIS A 104 -2.95 -12.44 -4.97
C HIS A 104 -3.81 -13.22 -3.97
N GLN A 105 -5.03 -13.62 -4.33
CA GLN A 105 -5.88 -14.47 -3.48
C GLN A 105 -5.21 -15.83 -3.24
N ASP A 106 -4.73 -16.49 -4.29
CA ASP A 106 -4.04 -17.78 -4.18
C ASP A 106 -2.77 -17.67 -3.31
N ARG A 107 -1.98 -16.61 -3.52
CA ARG A 107 -0.79 -16.34 -2.70
C ARG A 107 -1.14 -16.10 -1.24
N LEU A 108 -2.23 -15.37 -0.95
CA LEU A 108 -2.69 -15.11 0.42
C LEU A 108 -3.14 -16.40 1.10
N GLU A 109 -3.82 -17.30 0.39
CA GLU A 109 -4.20 -18.61 0.94
C GLU A 109 -2.97 -19.45 1.29
N VAL A 110 -1.96 -19.50 0.41
CA VAL A 110 -0.70 -20.21 0.69
C VAL A 110 0.02 -19.60 1.89
N ILE A 111 0.11 -18.27 1.98
CA ILE A 111 0.73 -17.60 3.13
C ILE A 111 -0.04 -17.91 4.41
N ARG A 112 -1.38 -17.85 4.37
CA ARG A 112 -2.23 -18.18 5.52
C ARG A 112 -1.99 -19.60 6.00
N GLN A 113 -1.98 -20.58 5.09
CA GLN A 113 -1.73 -21.98 5.43
C GLN A 113 -0.34 -22.16 6.06
N ARG A 114 0.70 -21.50 5.53
CA ARG A 114 2.04 -21.53 6.12
C ARG A 114 2.08 -20.95 7.53
N ILE A 115 1.46 -19.79 7.75
CA ILE A 115 1.40 -19.15 9.07
C ILE A 115 0.69 -20.04 10.08
N VAL A 116 -0.42 -20.68 9.70
CA VAL A 116 -1.15 -21.60 10.58
C VAL A 116 -0.28 -22.82 10.92
N ALA A 117 0.32 -23.47 9.92
CA ALA A 117 1.16 -24.64 10.14
C ALA A 117 2.42 -24.31 10.96
N GLU A 118 3.02 -23.15 10.75
CA GLU A 118 4.17 -22.70 11.55
C GLU A 118 3.75 -22.35 12.98
N GLY A 119 2.60 -21.70 13.16
CA GLY A 119 2.04 -21.40 14.47
C GLY A 119 1.70 -22.66 15.27
N GLU A 120 1.16 -23.69 14.64
CA GLU A 120 0.90 -24.99 15.28
C GLU A 120 2.20 -25.67 15.72
N ARG A 121 3.22 -25.71 14.85
CA ARG A 121 4.54 -26.27 15.20
C ARG A 121 5.22 -25.51 16.33
N GLN A 122 5.20 -24.18 16.29
CA GLN A 122 5.78 -23.36 17.36
C GLN A 122 5.02 -23.54 18.68
N ARG A 123 3.69 -23.65 18.62
CA ARG A 123 2.87 -23.95 19.80
C ARG A 123 3.25 -25.29 20.41
N GLU A 124 3.37 -26.33 19.61
CA GLU A 124 3.77 -27.67 20.09
C GLU A 124 5.17 -27.63 20.70
N ALA A 125 6.13 -26.97 20.05
CA ALA A 125 7.49 -26.80 20.55
C ALA A 125 7.53 -26.06 21.90
N LEU A 126 6.75 -24.97 22.05
CA LEU A 126 6.63 -24.22 23.30
C LEU A 126 6.02 -25.06 24.43
N ILE A 127 5.04 -25.89 24.12
CA ILE A 127 4.44 -26.79 25.12
C ILE A 127 5.45 -27.84 25.57
N GLU A 128 6.18 -28.44 24.63
CA GLU A 128 7.20 -29.44 24.94
C GLU A 128 8.36 -28.84 25.75
N GLU A 129 8.83 -27.65 25.36
CA GLU A 129 9.87 -26.91 26.08
C GLU A 129 9.39 -26.56 27.50
N GLY A 130 8.18 -26.02 27.64
CA GLY A 130 7.60 -25.71 28.95
C GLY A 130 7.44 -26.94 29.85
N GLN A 131 7.09 -28.11 29.30
CA GLN A 131 7.04 -29.36 30.05
C GLN A 131 8.43 -29.80 30.54
N ARG A 132 9.43 -29.79 29.64
CA ARG A 132 10.82 -30.13 29.99
C ARG A 132 11.39 -29.18 31.05
N GLU A 133 11.15 -27.89 30.91
CA GLU A 133 11.54 -26.87 31.90
C GLU A 133 10.85 -27.11 33.24
N GLY A 134 9.55 -27.41 33.24
CA GLY A 134 8.79 -27.76 34.43
C GLY A 134 9.38 -28.97 35.16
N GLU A 135 9.68 -30.05 34.43
CA GLU A 135 10.31 -31.25 34.99
C GLU A 135 11.70 -30.96 35.57
N MET A 136 12.52 -30.20 34.85
CA MET A 136 13.83 -29.78 35.34
C MET A 136 13.72 -28.94 36.62
N LEU A 137 12.75 -28.03 36.69
CA LEU A 137 12.52 -27.18 37.85
C LEU A 137 12.09 -28.01 39.06
N ILE A 138 11.18 -28.97 38.88
CA ILE A 138 10.76 -29.91 39.92
C ILE A 138 11.95 -30.75 40.41
N ALA A 139 12.78 -31.27 39.49
CA ALA A 139 13.96 -32.04 39.86
C ALA A 139 14.98 -31.19 40.65
N GLN A 140 15.17 -29.93 40.25
CA GLN A 140 16.01 -28.98 40.98
C GLN A 140 15.45 -28.67 42.37
N ALA A 141 14.14 -28.46 42.50
CA ALA A 141 13.47 -28.21 43.77
C ALA A 141 13.66 -29.38 44.74
N HIS A 142 13.47 -30.62 44.28
CA HIS A 142 13.71 -31.81 45.10
C HIS A 142 15.16 -31.91 45.58
N ARG A 143 16.14 -31.62 44.72
CA ARG A 143 17.55 -31.59 45.11
C ARG A 143 17.81 -30.53 46.18
N ARG A 144 17.26 -29.32 46.02
CA ARG A 144 17.39 -28.23 46.99
C ARG A 144 16.75 -28.58 48.33
N ILE A 145 15.55 -29.16 48.33
CA ILE A 145 14.87 -29.65 49.55
C ILE A 145 15.74 -30.70 50.24
N GLY A 146 16.30 -31.65 49.48
CA GLY A 146 17.17 -32.68 50.02
C GLY A 146 18.43 -32.11 50.68
N LEU A 147 19.07 -31.10 50.07
CA LEU A 147 20.20 -30.40 50.66
C LEU A 147 19.81 -29.63 51.92
N ALA A 148 18.75 -28.81 51.84
CA ALA A 148 18.25 -28.05 52.98
C ALA A 148 17.88 -28.94 54.18
N LEU A 149 17.28 -30.11 53.92
CA LEU A 149 16.95 -31.07 54.98
C LEU A 149 18.19 -31.70 55.62
N ARG A 150 19.24 -31.98 54.83
CA ARG A 150 20.52 -32.50 55.34
C ARG A 150 21.21 -31.44 56.19
N ASP A 151 21.23 -30.20 55.73
CA ASP A 151 21.84 -29.08 56.44
C ASP A 151 21.10 -28.79 57.75
N ALA A 152 19.77 -28.74 57.73
CA ALA A 152 18.94 -28.57 58.92
C ALA A 152 19.16 -29.70 59.95
N ARG A 153 19.25 -30.96 59.49
CA ARG A 153 19.56 -32.09 60.38
C ARG A 153 20.96 -32.00 60.99
N ALA A 154 21.94 -31.55 60.22
CA ALA A 154 23.31 -31.38 60.70
C ALA A 154 23.37 -30.26 61.76
N GLN A 155 22.70 -29.13 61.53
CA GLN A 155 22.57 -28.03 62.49
C GLN A 155 21.89 -28.51 63.79
N LEU A 156 20.73 -29.17 63.69
CA LEU A 156 19.99 -29.66 64.86
C LEU A 156 20.82 -30.66 65.68
N ARG A 157 21.58 -31.55 65.01
CA ARG A 157 22.46 -32.50 65.69
C ARG A 157 23.56 -31.78 66.45
N ASN A 158 24.19 -30.77 65.84
CA ASN A 158 25.24 -30.00 66.49
C ASN A 158 24.69 -29.26 67.71
N GLU A 159 23.54 -28.58 67.58
CA GLU A 159 22.87 -27.93 68.71
C GLU A 159 22.51 -28.90 69.85
N MET A 160 22.02 -30.11 69.52
CA MET A 160 21.75 -31.13 70.54
C MET A 160 23.02 -31.60 71.26
N VAL A 161 24.13 -31.75 70.53
CA VAL A 161 25.42 -32.12 71.14
C VAL A 161 25.91 -31.01 72.04
N ASP A 162 25.84 -29.76 71.60
CA ASP A 162 26.27 -28.59 72.38
C ASP A 162 25.44 -28.46 73.67
N LEU A 163 24.11 -28.58 73.59
CA LEU A 163 23.22 -28.59 74.75
C LEU A 163 23.51 -29.76 75.70
N ALA A 164 23.77 -30.96 75.17
CA ALA A 164 24.08 -32.13 75.99
C ALA A 164 25.42 -31.96 76.72
N VAL A 165 26.43 -31.40 76.06
CA VAL A 165 27.73 -31.08 76.67
C VAL A 165 27.57 -30.00 77.73
N GLU A 166 26.84 -28.92 77.44
CA GLU A 166 26.55 -27.85 78.40
C GLU A 166 25.88 -28.40 79.66
N ARG A 167 24.79 -29.17 79.53
CA ARG A 167 24.11 -29.79 80.68
C ARG A 167 24.98 -30.81 81.42
N SER A 168 25.86 -31.51 80.71
CA SER A 168 26.81 -32.43 81.34
C SER A 168 27.84 -31.66 82.15
N LEU A 169 28.38 -30.55 81.63
CA LEU A 169 29.33 -29.68 82.34
C LEU A 169 28.70 -29.01 83.56
N GLU A 170 27.42 -28.66 83.51
CA GLU A 170 26.67 -28.17 84.69
C GLU A 170 26.54 -29.23 85.80
N LYS A 171 26.24 -30.48 85.42
CA LYS A 171 25.97 -31.56 86.38
C LYS A 171 27.19 -32.32 86.87
N LEU A 172 28.24 -32.46 86.04
CA LEU A 172 29.44 -33.24 86.34
C LEU A 172 30.08 -32.86 87.69
N PRO A 173 30.30 -31.56 88.00
CA PRO A 173 30.97 -31.17 89.24
C PRO A 173 30.25 -31.65 90.50
N ALA A 174 28.92 -31.79 90.46
CA ALA A 174 28.11 -32.25 91.58
C ALA A 174 28.14 -33.78 91.77
N LEU A 175 28.61 -34.55 90.76
CA LEU A 175 28.59 -36.01 90.74
C LEU A 175 29.98 -36.65 90.85
N VAL A 176 31.05 -35.88 90.69
CA VAL A 176 32.43 -36.40 90.72
C VAL A 176 32.87 -36.73 92.16
N THR A 177 33.35 -37.95 92.37
CA THR A 177 33.87 -38.41 93.67
C THR A 177 35.41 -38.37 93.73
N PRO A 178 36.03 -38.36 94.92
CA PRO A 178 37.49 -38.36 95.06
C PRO A 178 38.17 -39.57 94.40
N GLN A 179 37.51 -40.73 94.42
CA GLN A 179 38.01 -41.99 93.85
C GLN A 179 38.09 -41.94 92.31
N ASP A 180 37.18 -41.21 91.66
CA ASP A 180 37.23 -40.98 90.21
C ASP A 180 38.43 -40.14 89.80
N ASN A 181 38.88 -39.21 90.65
CA ASN A 181 40.03 -38.34 90.36
C ASN A 181 41.34 -39.15 90.41
N GLU A 182 41.50 -40.03 91.40
CA GLU A 182 42.66 -40.93 91.48
C GLU A 182 42.73 -41.88 90.28
N ALA A 183 41.60 -42.45 89.86
CA ALA A 183 41.52 -43.31 88.68
C ALA A 183 41.90 -42.58 87.37
N ARG A 184 41.50 -41.31 87.21
CA ARG A 184 41.89 -40.48 86.04
C ARG A 184 43.38 -40.21 85.99
N VAL A 185 43.98 -39.89 87.14
CA VAL A 185 45.43 -39.64 87.26
C VAL A 185 46.22 -40.90 86.93
N ALA A 186 45.81 -42.06 87.48
CA ALA A 186 46.43 -43.35 87.16
C ALA A 186 46.32 -43.70 85.67
N HIS A 187 45.18 -43.44 85.04
CA HIS A 187 44.98 -43.67 83.61
C HIS A 187 45.87 -42.75 82.75
N PHE A 188 46.04 -41.48 83.12
CA PHE A 188 46.89 -40.54 82.40
C PHE A 188 48.35 -41.00 82.39
N PHE A 189 48.89 -41.41 83.55
CA PHE A 189 50.24 -41.95 83.64
C PHE A 189 50.45 -43.20 82.79
N LYS A 190 49.46 -44.11 82.77
CA LYS A 190 49.48 -45.32 81.94
C LYS A 190 49.44 -45.01 80.43
N ALA A 191 48.70 -43.98 80.02
CA ALA A 191 48.63 -43.56 78.61
C ALA A 191 49.95 -42.94 78.14
N VAL A 192 50.57 -42.09 78.97
CA VAL A 192 51.88 -41.47 78.66
C VAL A 192 52.99 -42.52 78.56
N GLN A 193 53.00 -43.52 79.45
CA GLN A 193 53.94 -44.65 79.37
C GLN A 193 53.80 -45.52 78.13
N ARG A 194 52.66 -45.46 77.43
CA ARG A 194 52.39 -46.28 76.23
C ARG A 194 52.83 -45.61 74.93
N VAL A 195 53.14 -44.31 74.99
CA VAL A 195 53.56 -43.47 73.86
C VAL A 195 55.10 -43.31 73.83
N GLN A 196 55.78 -43.69 74.91
CA GLN A 196 57.24 -43.90 74.96
C GLN A 196 57.56 -45.37 74.70
#